data_AF-A0A1H3P037-F1
#
_entry.id   AF-A0A1H3P037-F1
#
_cell.length_a   1.000
_cell.length_b   1.000
_cell.length_c   1.000
_cell.angle_alpha   90.00
_cell.angle_beta   90.00
_cell.angle_gamma   90.00
#
_symmetry.space_group_name_H-M   'P 1'
#
loop_
_entity.id
_entity.type
_entity.pdbx_description
1 polymer ?
#
loop_
_entity_poly.entity_id
_entity_poly.type
_entity_poly.pdbx_seq_one_letter_code
_entity_poly.pdbx_strand_id
1 'polypeptide(L)'
;MIGAVLMLGAGLGVAAAETGGTAAPAVQCPLVADRLPPVPPAAREEVTRNLALLNLQTGEANQRLESSRGQGGPNFVTNAILGPLADKRRATIERIALAIGRDGERPTGLESLAQCRVTPGGAAGPLEPTTPVPTAPEPTPEPTGPAPTGTPDVPPIPEASPTPRVSAS
;
A
#
# COMPACT_ATOMS: atom_id res chain seq x y z
N MET A 1 -75.68 -10.78 -2.17
CA MET A 1 -74.81 -11.95 -2.41
C MET A 1 -73.40 -11.42 -2.61
N ILE A 2 -72.47 -11.62 -1.66
CA ILE A 2 -71.41 -12.67 -1.69
C ILE A 2 -70.49 -12.45 -2.91
N GLY A 3 -69.17 -12.23 -2.84
CA GLY A 3 -68.22 -12.38 -1.75
C GLY A 3 -66.82 -11.85 -2.15
N ALA A 4 -65.88 -11.96 -1.21
CA ALA A 4 -64.50 -11.45 -1.26
C ALA A 4 -63.59 -12.20 -2.25
N VAL A 5 -62.61 -11.49 -2.82
CA VAL A 5 -61.36 -12.08 -3.34
C VAL A 5 -60.18 -11.25 -2.81
N LEU A 6 -59.56 -11.80 -1.76
CA LEU A 6 -58.18 -11.54 -1.35
C LEU A 6 -57.30 -12.54 -2.12
N MET A 7 -56.18 -12.07 -2.68
CA MET A 7 -54.92 -12.78 -3.02
C MET A 7 -54.19 -11.95 -4.09
N LEU A 8 -52.88 -11.73 -4.14
CA LEU A 8 -51.73 -11.97 -3.26
C LEU A 8 -50.62 -11.11 -3.88
N GLY A 9 -49.90 -10.31 -3.08
CA GLY A 9 -48.83 -9.44 -3.57
C GLY A 9 -47.63 -10.24 -4.05
N ALA A 10 -47.24 -10.07 -5.32
CA ALA A 10 -45.96 -10.52 -5.85
C ALA A 10 -44.84 -9.57 -5.38
N GLY A 11 -44.38 -9.75 -4.15
CA GLY A 11 -43.10 -9.20 -3.71
C GLY A 11 -41.98 -10.07 -4.30
N LEU A 12 -41.27 -9.54 -5.30
CA LEU A 12 -39.97 -10.10 -5.70
C LEU A 12 -39.00 -9.90 -4.54
N GLY A 13 -38.91 -10.92 -3.69
CA GLY A 13 -37.87 -11.01 -2.67
C GLY A 13 -36.51 -11.13 -3.35
N VAL A 14 -35.74 -10.04 -3.32
CA VAL A 14 -34.29 -10.14 -3.40
C VAL A 14 -33.84 -10.97 -2.19
N ALA A 15 -33.42 -12.20 -2.43
CA ALA A 15 -32.65 -12.94 -1.46
C ALA A 15 -31.34 -12.17 -1.28
N ALA A 16 -31.27 -11.30 -0.27
CA ALA A 16 -30.00 -10.95 0.32
C ALA A 16 -29.44 -12.27 0.88
N ALA A 17 -28.58 -12.92 0.09
CA ALA A 17 -27.65 -13.86 0.66
C ALA A 17 -26.83 -13.04 1.67
N GLU A 18 -27.21 -13.13 2.94
CA GLU A 18 -26.32 -12.79 4.03
C GLU A 18 -25.12 -13.72 3.90
N THR A 19 -24.16 -13.30 3.09
CA THR A 19 -22.81 -13.82 3.18
C THR A 19 -22.31 -13.32 4.51
N GLY A 20 -22.61 -14.10 5.57
CA GLY A 20 -21.90 -14.07 6.84
C GLY A 20 -20.46 -14.53 6.61
N GLY A 21 -19.76 -13.82 5.72
CA GLY A 21 -18.35 -13.97 5.47
C GLY A 21 -17.64 -13.27 6.59
N THR A 22 -16.98 -14.04 7.45
CA THR A 22 -15.93 -13.52 8.31
C THR A 22 -15.00 -12.72 7.42
N ALA A 23 -14.89 -11.41 7.65
CA ALA A 23 -14.03 -10.59 6.82
C ALA A 23 -12.59 -11.16 6.89
N ALA A 24 -11.86 -11.01 5.80
CA ALA A 24 -10.46 -11.40 5.75
C ALA A 24 -9.65 -10.63 6.83
N PRO A 25 -8.70 -11.27 7.52
CA PRO A 25 -7.74 -10.53 8.33
C PRO A 25 -6.98 -9.54 7.46
N ALA A 26 -6.73 -8.34 7.99
CA ALA A 26 -6.10 -7.25 7.24
C ALA A 26 -4.96 -6.63 8.04
N VAL A 27 -3.93 -6.17 7.33
CA VAL A 27 -2.83 -5.39 7.88
C VAL A 27 -3.30 -3.95 8.08
N GLN A 28 -3.24 -3.49 9.32
CA GLN A 28 -3.51 -2.11 9.71
C GLN A 28 -2.21 -1.44 10.18
N CYS A 29 -1.89 -0.31 9.56
CA CYS A 29 -0.74 0.50 9.90
C CYS A 29 -1.17 1.89 10.40
N PRO A 30 -0.43 2.53 11.33
CA PRO A 30 -0.64 3.92 11.69
C PRO A 30 -0.48 4.86 10.48
N LEU A 31 -1.34 5.88 10.41
CA LEU A 31 -1.25 6.93 9.42
C LEU A 31 -0.13 7.90 9.80
N VAL A 32 0.84 8.06 8.90
CA VAL A 32 1.99 8.95 9.12
C VAL A 32 1.60 10.41 8.88
N ALA A 33 0.72 10.67 7.91
CA ALA A 33 0.27 12.01 7.55
C ALA A 33 -0.29 12.80 8.76
N ASP A 34 -1.02 12.14 9.65
CA ASP A 34 -1.63 12.75 10.84
C ASP A 34 -0.62 13.20 11.90
N ARG A 35 0.63 12.78 11.77
CA ARG A 35 1.72 13.09 12.71
C ARG A 35 2.80 13.98 12.10
N LEU A 36 2.66 14.37 10.84
CA LEU A 36 3.63 15.25 10.19
C LEU A 36 3.42 16.71 10.63
N PRO A 37 4.52 17.46 10.87
CA PRO A 37 4.46 18.92 10.99
C PRO A 37 4.07 19.56 9.64
N PRO A 38 3.87 20.89 9.60
CA PRO A 38 3.73 21.60 8.32
C PRO A 38 4.85 21.26 7.35
N VAL A 39 4.49 20.73 6.17
CA VAL A 39 5.45 20.30 5.14
C VAL A 39 5.90 21.51 4.32
N PRO A 40 7.22 21.80 4.25
CA PRO A 40 7.76 22.86 3.39
C PRO A 40 7.34 22.69 1.93
N PRO A 41 7.06 23.77 1.18
CA PRO A 41 6.61 23.68 -0.22
C PRO A 41 7.53 22.82 -1.11
N ALA A 42 8.84 22.94 -0.91
CA ALA A 42 9.86 22.18 -1.65
C ALA A 42 9.79 20.65 -1.40
N ALA A 43 9.35 20.22 -0.22
CA ALA A 43 9.30 18.81 0.17
C ALA A 43 7.98 18.10 -0.20
N ARG A 44 6.93 18.84 -0.59
CA ARG A 44 5.56 18.29 -0.72
C ARG A 44 5.46 17.10 -1.68
N GLU A 45 6.11 17.19 -2.83
CA GLU A 45 6.04 16.13 -3.85
C GLU A 45 6.78 14.86 -3.39
N GLU A 46 7.94 15.02 -2.72
CA GLU A 46 8.69 13.90 -2.16
C GLU A 46 7.91 13.24 -1.01
N VAL A 47 7.34 14.03 -0.10
CA VAL A 47 6.51 13.52 1.00
C VAL A 47 5.28 12.78 0.46
N THR A 48 4.59 13.34 -0.54
CA THR A 48 3.42 12.71 -1.17
C THR A 48 3.76 11.35 -1.78
N ARG A 49 4.87 11.26 -2.53
CA ARG A 49 5.35 10.00 -3.12
C ARG A 49 5.68 8.96 -2.05
N ASN A 50 6.32 9.36 -0.95
CA ASN A 50 6.64 8.44 0.13
C ASN A 50 5.39 8.00 0.92
N LEU A 51 4.40 8.88 1.13
CA LEU A 51 3.11 8.49 1.73
C LEU A 51 2.36 7.48 0.85
N ALA A 52 2.37 7.66 -0.48
CA ALA A 52 1.82 6.68 -1.41
C ALA A 52 2.58 5.34 -1.34
N LEU A 53 3.91 5.37 -1.21
CA LEU A 53 4.72 4.17 -1.01
C LEU A 53 4.38 3.42 0.28
N LEU A 54 4.07 4.12 1.39
CA LEU A 54 3.62 3.48 2.63
C LEU A 54 2.29 2.72 2.45
N ASN A 55 1.38 3.27 1.64
CA ASN A 55 0.12 2.60 1.29
C ASN A 55 0.37 1.36 0.42
N LEU A 56 1.25 1.48 -0.59
CA LEU A 56 1.66 0.36 -1.43
C LEU A 56 2.24 -0.80 -0.60
N GLN A 57 3.17 -0.49 0.31
CA GLN A 57 3.78 -1.49 1.20
C GLN A 57 2.72 -2.21 2.06
N THR A 58 1.68 -1.50 2.50
CA THR A 58 0.56 -2.09 3.25
C THR A 58 -0.27 -3.01 2.35
N GLY A 59 -0.52 -2.61 1.10
CA GLY A 59 -1.18 -3.44 0.08
C GLY A 59 -0.42 -4.73 -0.24
N GLU A 60 0.90 -4.65 -0.44
CA GLU A 60 1.77 -5.81 -0.64
C GLU A 60 1.71 -6.78 0.55
N ALA A 61 1.72 -6.25 1.78
CA ALA A 61 1.64 -7.06 2.98
C ALA A 61 0.27 -7.75 3.11
N ASN A 62 -0.82 -7.08 2.74
CA ASN A 62 -2.15 -7.69 2.65
C ASN A 62 -2.19 -8.83 1.63
N GLN A 63 -1.66 -8.63 0.41
CA GLN A 63 -1.57 -9.69 -0.59
C GLN A 63 -0.76 -10.89 -0.10
N ARG A 64 0.32 -10.63 0.64
CA ARG A 64 1.16 -11.68 1.22
C ARG A 64 0.48 -12.41 2.36
N LEU A 65 -0.31 -11.71 3.19
CA LEU A 65 -1.13 -12.29 4.25
C LEU A 65 -2.17 -13.24 3.65
N GLU A 66 -2.85 -12.83 2.59
CA GLU A 66 -3.86 -13.63 1.90
C GLU A 66 -3.26 -14.87 1.23
N SER A 67 -2.16 -14.71 0.50
CA SER A 67 -1.51 -15.82 -0.21
C SER A 67 -0.78 -16.81 0.71
N SER A 68 -0.51 -16.45 1.97
CA SER A 68 0.16 -17.31 2.96
C SER A 68 -0.82 -17.98 3.93
N ARG A 69 -2.13 -17.92 3.67
CA ARG A 69 -3.15 -18.58 4.51
C ARG A 69 -2.87 -20.08 4.64
N GLY A 70 -2.84 -20.58 5.88
CA GLY A 70 -2.54 -21.98 6.18
C GLY A 70 -1.06 -22.38 6.03
N GLN A 71 -0.16 -21.42 5.79
CA GLN A 71 1.28 -21.67 5.68
C GLN A 71 2.02 -21.20 6.94
N GLY A 72 3.07 -21.95 7.30
CA GLY A 72 3.96 -21.61 8.41
C GLY A 72 3.42 -21.94 9.81
N GLY A 73 4.27 -21.72 10.82
CA GLY A 73 3.91 -21.90 12.23
C GLY A 73 3.27 -20.66 12.86
N PRO A 74 2.96 -20.69 14.16
CA PRO A 74 2.22 -19.62 14.87
C PRO A 74 2.81 -18.20 14.73
N ASN A 75 4.12 -18.09 14.50
CA ASN A 75 4.82 -16.80 14.38
C ASN A 75 5.08 -16.35 12.93
N PHE A 76 4.58 -17.09 11.92
CA PHE A 76 4.89 -16.81 10.53
C PHE A 76 4.48 -15.40 10.10
N VAL A 77 3.27 -14.97 10.42
CA VAL A 77 2.78 -13.63 10.06
C VAL A 77 3.66 -12.54 10.66
N THR A 78 4.03 -12.67 11.93
CA THR A 78 4.90 -11.71 12.61
C THR A 78 6.28 -11.66 11.97
N ASN A 79 6.92 -12.81 11.77
CA ASN A 79 8.31 -12.88 11.33
C ASN A 79 8.48 -12.61 9.83
N ALA A 80 7.59 -13.14 9.01
CA ALA A 80 7.71 -13.09 7.57
C ALA A 80 7.01 -11.87 6.98
N ILE A 81 5.89 -11.41 7.55
CA ILE A 81 5.07 -10.34 6.95
C ILE A 81 5.27 -9.03 7.71
N LEU A 82 4.94 -9.01 9.00
CA LEU A 82 4.94 -7.76 9.78
C LEU A 82 6.35 -7.23 10.06
N GLY A 83 7.33 -8.10 10.31
CA GLY A 83 8.73 -7.71 10.49
C GLY A 83 9.30 -6.97 9.27
N PRO A 84 9.36 -7.61 8.08
CA PRO A 84 9.85 -6.96 6.86
C PRO A 84 9.03 -5.72 6.45
N LEU A 85 7.71 -5.71 6.73
CA LEU A 85 6.89 -4.52 6.51
C LEU A 85 7.31 -3.37 7.42
N ALA A 86 7.56 -3.62 8.71
CA ALA A 86 7.98 -2.60 9.65
C ALA A 86 9.33 -1.98 9.24
N ASP A 87 10.28 -2.79 8.77
CA ASP A 87 11.57 -2.29 8.29
C ASP A 87 11.43 -1.43 7.03
N LYS A 88 10.66 -1.91 6.04
CA LYS A 88 10.35 -1.14 4.82
C LYS A 88 9.66 0.19 5.13
N ARG A 89 8.71 0.19 6.07
CA ARG A 89 7.99 1.40 6.49
C ARG A 89 8.91 2.36 7.23
N ARG A 90 9.74 1.87 8.16
CA ARG A 90 10.71 2.71 8.88
C ARG A 90 11.64 3.44 7.91
N ALA A 91 12.18 2.75 6.92
CA ALA A 91 13.04 3.35 5.91
C ALA A 91 12.31 4.43 5.06
N THR A 92 11.03 4.22 4.75
CA THR A 92 10.22 5.23 4.04
C THR A 92 9.88 6.43 4.94
N ILE A 93 9.56 6.19 6.22
CA ILE A 93 9.30 7.25 7.20
C ILE A 93 10.55 8.10 7.43
N GLU A 94 11.73 7.47 7.51
CA GLU A 94 12.99 8.19 7.61
C GLU A 94 13.24 9.08 6.39
N ARG A 95 12.91 8.61 5.17
CA ARG A 95 12.96 9.45 3.96
C ARG A 95 12.01 10.64 4.03
N ILE A 96 10.81 10.50 4.58
CA ILE A 96 9.89 11.61 4.82
C ILE A 96 10.50 12.63 5.78
N ALA A 97 11.05 12.17 6.92
CA ALA A 97 11.67 13.04 7.90
C ALA A 97 12.87 13.80 7.32
N LEU A 98 13.70 13.11 6.53
CA LEU A 98 14.82 13.71 5.79
C LEU A 98 14.35 14.76 4.78
N ALA A 99 13.31 14.47 3.99
CA ALA A 99 12.77 15.41 3.00
C ALA A 99 12.29 16.71 3.65
N ILE A 100 11.57 16.61 4.77
CA ILE A 100 11.11 17.78 5.54
C ILE A 100 12.31 18.52 6.15
N GLY A 101 13.29 17.79 6.68
CA GLY A 101 14.47 18.34 7.35
C GLY A 101 15.47 19.07 6.45
N ARG A 102 15.34 18.98 5.11
CA ARG A 102 16.20 19.74 4.18
C ARG A 102 15.85 21.22 4.13
N ASP A 103 14.57 21.55 4.29
CA ASP A 103 14.03 22.90 4.14
C ASP A 103 13.23 23.35 5.39
N GLY A 104 13.36 22.62 6.50
CA GLY A 104 12.64 22.86 7.75
C GLY A 104 13.19 22.05 8.92
N GLU A 105 12.51 22.11 10.07
CA GLU A 105 12.88 21.29 11.23
C GLU A 105 12.56 19.82 10.96
N ARG A 106 13.55 18.95 11.19
CA ARG A 106 13.36 17.51 10.98
C ARG A 106 12.43 16.94 12.04
N PRO A 107 11.29 16.31 11.67
CA PRO A 107 10.45 15.64 12.66
C PRO A 107 11.17 14.42 13.25
N THR A 108 10.96 14.20 14.54
CA THR A 108 11.55 13.09 15.30
C THR A 108 10.46 12.15 15.82
N GLY A 109 10.81 10.89 16.07
CA GLY A 109 9.91 9.90 16.69
C GLY A 109 8.86 9.30 15.75
N LEU A 110 8.88 9.63 14.46
CA LEU A 110 7.97 9.07 13.46
C LEU A 110 8.19 7.57 13.23
N GLU A 111 9.38 7.06 13.55
CA GLU A 111 9.79 5.66 13.39
C GLU A 111 8.91 4.71 14.21
N SER A 112 8.29 5.21 15.29
CA SER A 112 7.31 4.47 16.09
C SER A 112 6.05 4.08 15.29
N LEU A 113 5.74 4.81 14.21
CA LEU A 113 4.60 4.59 13.32
C LEU A 113 4.85 3.49 12.27
N ALA A 114 6.06 2.92 12.26
CA ALA A 114 6.42 1.86 11.32
C ALA A 114 5.72 0.54 11.65
N GLN A 115 5.39 0.30 12.93
CA GLN A 115 4.78 -0.95 13.37
C GLN A 115 3.34 -1.07 12.87
N CYS A 116 3.05 -2.19 12.20
CA CYS A 116 1.71 -2.56 11.78
C CYS A 116 1.23 -3.81 12.52
N ARG A 117 -0.08 -4.01 12.55
CA ARG A 117 -0.72 -5.18 13.16
C ARG A 117 -1.68 -5.84 12.17
N VAL A 118 -2.01 -7.10 12.40
CA VAL A 118 -3.15 -7.74 11.74
C VAL A 118 -4.39 -7.54 12.60
N THR A 119 -5.46 -7.05 12.01
CA THR A 119 -6.79 -7.05 12.62
C THR A 119 -7.58 -8.24 12.09
N PRO A 120 -8.25 -9.03 12.96
CA PRO A 120 -9.19 -10.03 12.50
C PRO A 120 -10.30 -9.33 11.73
N GLY A 121 -10.71 -9.87 10.58
CA GLY A 121 -11.83 -9.31 9.86
C GLY A 121 -13.13 -9.64 10.58
N GLY A 122 -13.66 -8.64 11.30
CA GLY A 122 -14.83 -8.79 12.15
C GLY A 122 -15.04 -7.58 13.05
N ALA A 123 -15.33 -6.44 12.42
CA ALA A 123 -16.08 -5.27 12.90
C ALA A 123 -15.69 -4.07 12.02
N ALA A 124 -16.02 -4.14 10.73
CA ALA A 124 -16.34 -2.91 10.03
C ALA A 124 -17.73 -2.52 10.55
N GLY A 125 -17.78 -1.58 11.50
CA GLY A 125 -19.00 -0.78 11.67
C GLY A 125 -19.36 -0.16 10.32
N PRO A 126 -20.65 0.16 10.06
CA PRO A 126 -21.10 0.56 8.73
C PRO A 126 -20.17 1.62 8.17
N LEU A 127 -19.39 1.24 7.15
CA LEU A 127 -18.88 2.23 6.22
C LEU A 127 -20.14 2.81 5.62
N GLU A 128 -20.44 4.05 6.01
CA GLU A 128 -21.43 4.84 5.29
C GLU A 128 -21.14 4.67 3.79
N PRO A 129 -22.18 4.43 2.98
CA PRO A 129 -22.00 4.29 1.56
C PRO A 129 -21.40 5.58 1.03
N THR A 130 -20.09 5.61 0.81
CA THR A 130 -19.47 6.56 -0.10
C THR A 130 -20.15 6.31 -1.43
N THR A 131 -21.08 7.19 -1.76
CA THR A 131 -21.66 7.32 -3.09
C THR A 131 -20.56 7.10 -4.13
N PRO A 132 -20.75 6.22 -5.12
CA PRO A 132 -19.80 6.10 -6.20
C PRO A 132 -19.67 7.48 -6.85
N VAL A 133 -18.47 8.06 -6.81
CA VAL A 133 -18.14 9.20 -7.66
C VAL A 133 -18.34 8.69 -9.09
N PRO A 134 -19.20 9.32 -9.91
CA PRO A 134 -19.36 8.89 -11.29
C PRO A 134 -18.00 8.97 -11.99
N THR A 135 -17.59 7.84 -12.56
CA THR A 135 -16.47 7.74 -13.50
C THR A 135 -16.65 8.81 -14.57
N ALA A 136 -15.81 9.85 -14.54
CA ALA A 136 -15.64 10.72 -15.69
C ALA A 136 -15.13 9.85 -16.86
N PRO A 137 -15.64 10.01 -18.08
CA PRO A 137 -15.15 9.26 -19.24
C PRO A 137 -13.65 9.52 -19.43
N GLU A 138 -12.91 8.43 -19.61
CA GLU A 138 -11.50 8.40 -19.97
C GLU A 138 -11.23 9.33 -21.17
N PRO A 139 -10.16 10.17 -21.16
CA PRO A 139 -9.69 10.79 -22.39
C PRO A 139 -9.14 9.70 -23.31
N THR A 140 -9.66 9.67 -24.55
CA THR A 140 -9.15 8.88 -25.67
C THR A 140 -7.63 8.97 -25.77
N PRO A 141 -6.89 7.85 -25.88
CA PRO A 141 -5.46 7.91 -26.17
C PRO A 141 -5.24 8.35 -27.62
N GLU A 142 -4.71 9.56 -27.81
CA GLU A 142 -4.10 9.98 -29.08
C GLU A 142 -2.79 9.21 -29.32
N PRO A 143 -2.56 8.63 -30.51
CA PRO A 143 -1.29 7.97 -30.82
C PRO A 143 -0.20 9.01 -31.08
N THR A 144 0.74 9.18 -30.15
CA THR A 144 1.94 10.00 -30.36
C THR A 144 3.19 9.12 -30.48
N GLY A 145 3.63 8.91 -31.72
CA GLY A 145 5.05 8.81 -32.11
C GLY A 145 5.74 7.43 -32.03
N PRO A 146 6.63 7.10 -33.00
CA PRO A 146 7.45 5.89 -32.93
C PRO A 146 8.50 5.98 -31.81
N ALA A 147 8.80 4.81 -31.23
CA ALA A 147 9.78 4.61 -30.18
C ALA A 147 11.18 5.15 -30.53
N PRO A 148 11.91 5.76 -29.58
CA PRO A 148 13.34 5.96 -29.75
C PRO A 148 14.05 4.60 -29.63
N THR A 149 14.50 4.05 -30.77
CA THR A 149 15.58 3.05 -30.81
C THR A 149 16.89 3.74 -30.47
N GLY A 150 17.07 4.05 -29.18
CA GLY A 150 18.34 4.49 -28.62
C GLY A 150 18.82 3.42 -27.66
N THR A 151 19.65 2.49 -28.14
CA THR A 151 20.46 1.65 -27.25
C THR A 151 21.34 2.60 -26.43
N PRO A 152 21.31 2.56 -25.09
CA PRO A 152 22.29 3.29 -24.30
C PRO A 152 23.68 2.71 -24.61
N ASP A 153 24.53 3.52 -25.22
CA ASP A 153 25.97 3.29 -25.33
C ASP A 153 26.52 3.24 -23.90
N VAL A 154 26.72 2.04 -23.38
CA VAL A 154 27.39 1.83 -22.09
C VAL A 154 28.88 1.96 -22.36
N PRO A 155 29.56 3.00 -21.81
CA PRO A 155 31.01 3.11 -21.98
C PRO A 155 31.69 1.90 -21.34
N PRO A 156 32.77 1.37 -21.94
CA PRO A 156 33.50 0.26 -21.37
C PRO A 156 34.03 0.64 -19.98
N ILE A 157 33.73 -0.20 -18.99
CA ILE A 157 34.32 -0.13 -17.66
C ILE A 157 35.83 -0.34 -17.83
N PRO A 158 36.71 0.57 -17.37
CA PRO A 158 38.15 0.32 -17.39
C PRO A 158 38.43 -0.90 -16.50
N GLU A 159 39.00 -1.95 -17.10
CA GLU A 159 39.51 -3.10 -16.36
C GLU A 159 40.48 -2.61 -15.28
N ALA A 160 40.14 -2.94 -14.02
CA ALA A 160 41.05 -2.75 -12.91
C ALA A 160 42.34 -3.54 -13.19
N SER A 161 43.46 -2.83 -13.20
CA SER A 161 44.79 -3.40 -13.41
C SER A 161 45.05 -4.57 -12.44
N PRO A 162 45.63 -5.69 -12.89
CA PRO A 162 46.01 -6.76 -11.99
C PRO A 162 47.12 -6.28 -11.04
N THR A 163 46.83 -6.28 -9.75
CA THR A 163 47.80 -6.07 -8.67
C THR A 163 49.01 -7.01 -8.86
N PRO A 164 50.26 -6.53 -8.81
CA PRO A 164 51.42 -7.40 -8.88
C PRO A 164 51.48 -8.28 -7.64
N ARG A 165 51.55 -9.60 -7.85
CA ARG A 165 51.88 -10.59 -6.83
C ARG A 165 53.29 -10.30 -6.32
N VAL A 166 53.41 -9.84 -5.08
CA VAL A 166 54.71 -9.79 -4.38
C VAL A 166 55.13 -11.24 -4.11
N SER A 167 56.18 -11.69 -4.82
CA SER A 167 56.88 -12.92 -4.50
C SER A 167 57.62 -12.75 -3.17
N ALA A 168 57.26 -13.55 -2.17
CA ALA A 168 58.08 -13.76 -0.99
C ALA A 168 59.13 -14.85 -1.31
N SER A 169 60.38 -14.56 -0.95
CA SER A 169 61.54 -15.45 -0.98
C SER A 169 61.46 -16.54 0.08
#